data_AF-A0A7J7EE23-F1
#
_entry.id   AF-A0A7J7EE23-F1
#
_cell.length_a   1.000
_cell.length_b   1.000
_cell.length_c   1.000
_cell.angle_alpha   90.00
_cell.angle_beta   90.00
_cell.angle_gamma   90.00
#
_symmetry.space_group_name_H-M   'P 1'
#
loop_
_entity.id
_entity.type
_entity.pdbx_description
1 polymer ?
#
loop_
_entity_poly.entity_id
_entity_poly.type
_entity_poly.pdbx_seq_one_letter_code
_entity_poly.pdbx_strand_id
1 'polypeptide(L)'
;MWLQQRLKGLPGLLSSSWARRLLCLLGLLLLLLWFAGSGARRAAGGLHLLPWARGEPGAAERAACLEAATRAWRGLRERGEAVPLGPGVPALVANGFLALDVAANRLWVTPGEREPTVAPDFLPFVQLRPLSALSEAGESVLLLREGLLRRVRCLQLGTPGPGPAAAVAGLASASGLVTGSSRDCVLLQEDFLAHRGRPHVYLQRIQLNNPTERVAALQTVGPTAGPPPGAFTSTLEKVGDHQFLLYSGRSPPGATGQVHLVVVAAKKLVNRLQVAPKTQLDETVLWVVHVSGPVNPQVLKSKATKELKVLQDLARKDMLELLEMPAAELLQDHQRLWAQLFSPGVEMKKITDTHTPSGLTVNLTLYYMLSCSPAPLLSPNLSHRERDQMESTLNYEDHCFSGHATMHAENLWPGRLSSVQQILQLSDLWKLTLQKRGCKGLVKVGAPGILQGMVLSFGGLQFTENHLQFQADPDVLHNSYALHGIRYKNDHINLAVLADTEGKPYLHVSVESRGQPVKIYACEAGCLHEPVELTAALQGHTFSVMVTQPITPLLYISTDLTHLQDLRHTLHLKAILAHDEHMAQQDPGLPFLFWFSVASLITLFHLFLFKLIYNEYCGPGAKPFFRSKV
;
A
#
# COMPACT_ATOMS: atom_id res chain seq x y z
N MET A 1 46.65 18.32 4.94
CA MET A 1 48.09 18.38 5.29
C MET A 1 48.61 17.22 6.17
N TRP A 2 47.77 16.29 6.64
CA TRP A 2 48.22 15.18 7.51
C TRP A 2 48.64 13.89 6.78
N LEU A 3 48.28 13.72 5.49
CA LEU A 3 48.61 12.52 4.70
C LEU A 3 50.00 12.54 4.02
N GLN A 4 50.68 13.70 4.01
CA GLN A 4 51.91 13.88 3.22
C GLN A 4 53.20 13.57 3.99
N GLN A 5 53.12 13.25 5.29
CA GLN A 5 54.28 13.00 6.15
C GLN A 5 54.57 11.53 6.45
N ARG A 6 53.70 10.57 6.08
CA ARG A 6 53.96 9.13 6.34
C ARG A 6 54.49 8.30 5.17
N LEU A 7 54.75 8.91 4.01
CA LEU A 7 55.27 8.20 2.82
C LEU A 7 56.79 8.35 2.58
N LYS A 8 57.55 8.90 3.54
CA LYS A 8 59.01 9.07 3.41
C LYS A 8 59.88 7.99 4.07
N GLY A 9 59.28 6.88 4.53
CA GLY A 9 59.97 5.89 5.38
C GLY A 9 60.25 4.51 4.78
N LEU A 10 60.22 4.31 3.45
CA LEU A 10 60.49 2.98 2.85
C LEU A 10 61.38 3.09 1.60
N PRO A 11 62.72 3.12 1.73
CA PRO A 11 63.60 2.88 0.61
C PRO A 11 63.79 1.36 0.46
N GLY A 12 63.21 0.74 -0.57
CA GLY A 12 63.65 -0.62 -0.95
C GLY A 12 62.65 -1.54 -1.65
N LEU A 13 61.35 -1.26 -1.68
CA LEU A 13 60.37 -2.21 -2.25
C LEU A 13 59.97 -1.96 -3.71
N LEU A 14 60.58 -1.00 -4.41
CA LEU A 14 60.30 -0.68 -5.81
C LEU A 14 61.52 -0.77 -6.76
N SER A 15 62.62 -1.40 -6.33
CA SER A 15 63.85 -1.53 -7.13
C SER A 15 63.87 -2.76 -8.07
N SER A 16 63.07 -3.78 -7.81
CA SER A 16 63.03 -4.97 -8.67
C SER A 16 62.08 -4.76 -9.86
N SER A 17 62.61 -4.82 -11.09
CA SER A 17 61.81 -4.85 -12.33
C SER A 17 60.78 -5.98 -12.34
N TRP A 18 61.04 -7.04 -11.57
CA TRP A 18 60.17 -8.17 -11.36
C TRP A 18 58.94 -7.82 -10.51
N ALA A 19 59.12 -7.03 -9.44
CA ALA A 19 58.02 -6.59 -8.57
C ALA A 19 57.05 -5.64 -9.31
N ARG A 20 57.56 -4.79 -10.22
CA ARG A 20 56.70 -3.93 -11.06
C ARG A 20 55.92 -4.75 -12.09
N ARG A 21 56.55 -5.76 -12.70
CA ARG A 21 55.86 -6.66 -13.64
C ARG A 21 54.82 -7.53 -12.93
N LEU A 22 55.11 -7.98 -11.71
CA LEU A 22 54.18 -8.75 -10.88
C LEU A 22 52.99 -7.89 -10.46
N LEU A 23 53.21 -6.64 -10.02
CA LEU A 23 52.15 -5.68 -9.69
C LEU A 23 51.30 -5.32 -10.91
N CYS A 24 51.91 -5.15 -12.09
CA CYS A 24 51.17 -4.95 -13.34
C CYS A 24 50.35 -6.18 -13.72
N LEU A 25 50.91 -7.39 -13.58
CA LEU A 25 50.19 -8.65 -13.80
C LEU A 25 49.06 -8.84 -12.80
N LEU A 26 49.27 -8.53 -11.52
CA LEU A 26 48.25 -8.63 -10.48
C LEU A 26 47.15 -7.58 -10.69
N GLY A 27 47.52 -6.38 -11.09
CA GLY A 27 46.58 -5.32 -11.48
C GLY A 27 45.77 -5.71 -12.71
N LEU A 28 46.40 -6.32 -13.71
CA LEU A 28 45.74 -6.80 -14.93
C LEU A 28 44.85 -8.03 -14.63
N LEU A 29 45.27 -8.90 -13.72
CA LEU A 29 44.50 -10.04 -13.22
C LEU A 29 43.28 -9.56 -12.40
N LEU A 30 43.44 -8.53 -11.56
CA LEU A 30 42.34 -7.91 -10.82
C LEU A 30 41.37 -7.19 -11.76
N LEU A 31 41.86 -6.54 -12.81
CA LEU A 31 41.03 -5.96 -13.87
C LEU A 31 40.27 -7.05 -14.65
N LEU A 32 40.94 -8.15 -15.01
CA LEU A 32 40.31 -9.29 -15.69
C LEU A 32 39.32 -10.02 -14.78
N LEU A 33 39.58 -10.15 -13.49
CA LEU A 33 38.65 -10.70 -12.50
C LEU A 33 37.50 -9.75 -12.20
N TRP A 34 37.71 -8.43 -12.26
CA TRP A 34 36.64 -7.44 -12.20
C TRP A 34 35.76 -7.52 -13.45
N PHE A 35 36.34 -7.63 -14.64
CA PHE A 35 35.60 -7.78 -15.89
C PHE A 35 34.90 -9.15 -16.00
N ALA A 36 35.55 -10.26 -15.61
CA ALA A 36 34.96 -11.60 -15.60
C ALA A 36 33.92 -11.78 -14.48
N GLY A 37 34.16 -11.19 -13.29
CA GLY A 37 33.21 -11.15 -12.17
C GLY A 37 32.00 -10.25 -12.46
N SER A 38 32.19 -9.19 -13.26
CA SER A 38 31.08 -8.38 -13.80
C SER A 38 30.36 -9.04 -14.99
N GLY A 39 31.00 -10.01 -15.66
CA GLY A 39 30.38 -10.89 -16.66
C GLY A 39 29.52 -11.99 -16.05
N ALA A 40 29.90 -12.55 -14.90
CA ALA A 40 29.12 -13.56 -14.18
C ALA A 40 28.01 -12.99 -13.28
N ARG A 41 28.05 -11.69 -12.93
CA ARG A 41 26.94 -10.98 -12.27
C ARG A 41 26.03 -10.19 -13.22
N ARG A 42 26.16 -10.39 -14.54
CA ARG A 42 25.20 -9.89 -15.57
C ARG A 42 24.28 -10.98 -16.15
N ALA A 43 24.27 -12.18 -15.57
CA ALA A 43 23.28 -13.20 -15.86
C ALA A 43 22.01 -13.12 -14.97
N ALA A 44 21.88 -12.10 -14.12
CA ALA A 44 20.66 -11.79 -13.39
C ALA A 44 20.54 -10.26 -13.22
N GLY A 45 19.81 -9.62 -14.12
CA GLY A 45 19.63 -8.16 -14.15
C GLY A 45 20.17 -7.55 -15.43
N GLY A 46 19.39 -7.64 -16.50
CA GLY A 46 19.73 -7.12 -17.82
C GLY A 46 19.89 -5.60 -17.83
N LEU A 47 21.13 -5.14 -17.95
CA LEU A 47 21.46 -3.84 -18.55
C LEU A 47 21.37 -4.01 -20.07
N HIS A 48 20.27 -3.55 -20.66
CA HIS A 48 20.12 -3.40 -22.11
C HIS A 48 21.13 -2.36 -22.61
N LEU A 49 22.29 -2.83 -23.07
CA LEU A 49 22.99 -2.16 -24.17
C LEU A 49 22.10 -2.33 -25.42
N LEU A 50 21.67 -1.20 -25.98
CA LEU A 50 20.87 -1.12 -27.21
C LEU A 50 21.46 -2.03 -28.30
N PRO A 51 20.75 -3.10 -28.71
CA PRO A 51 20.94 -3.61 -30.04
C PRO A 51 20.38 -2.53 -30.97
N TRP A 52 21.10 -2.19 -32.05
CA TRP A 52 20.48 -1.63 -33.25
C TRP A 52 19.53 -2.69 -33.84
N ALA A 53 18.43 -2.95 -33.15
CA ALA A 53 17.26 -3.56 -33.73
C ALA A 53 16.58 -2.44 -34.51
N ARG A 54 16.32 -2.67 -35.80
CA ARG A 54 15.24 -1.95 -36.49
C ARG A 54 13.98 -2.18 -35.66
N GLY A 55 13.62 -1.22 -34.82
CA GLY A 55 12.39 -1.25 -34.05
C GLY A 55 11.21 -1.37 -35.01
N GLU A 56 10.24 -2.22 -34.67
CA GLU A 56 8.99 -2.27 -35.42
C GLU A 56 8.37 -0.86 -35.48
N PRO A 57 7.95 -0.39 -36.67
CA PRO A 57 7.26 0.88 -36.79
C PRO A 57 6.00 0.84 -35.92
N GLY A 58 5.94 1.70 -34.89
CA GLY A 58 4.81 1.79 -33.94
C GLY A 58 5.11 1.46 -32.48
N ALA A 59 6.26 0.86 -32.15
CA ALA A 59 6.64 0.60 -30.75
C ALA A 59 6.92 1.89 -29.96
N ALA A 60 7.59 2.87 -30.58
CA ALA A 60 7.94 4.15 -29.95
C ALA A 60 6.70 5.03 -29.67
N GLU A 61 5.73 5.04 -30.57
CA GLU A 61 4.50 5.85 -30.43
C GLU A 61 3.58 5.32 -29.32
N ARG A 62 3.45 4.00 -29.19
CA ARG A 62 2.72 3.38 -28.07
C ARG A 62 3.39 3.62 -26.73
N ALA A 63 4.72 3.50 -26.67
CA ALA A 63 5.48 3.80 -25.47
C ALA A 63 5.29 5.27 -25.05
N ALA A 64 5.30 6.20 -26.01
CA ALA A 64 5.06 7.63 -25.75
C ALA A 64 3.61 7.90 -25.28
N CYS A 65 2.61 7.25 -25.89
CA CYS A 65 1.20 7.34 -25.43
C CYS A 65 1.07 6.86 -23.98
N LEU A 66 1.64 5.68 -23.69
CA LEU A 66 1.55 5.08 -22.36
C LEU A 66 2.28 5.93 -21.33
N GLU A 67 3.49 6.39 -21.62
CA GLU A 67 4.26 7.29 -20.75
C GLU A 67 3.51 8.61 -20.50
N ALA A 68 2.86 9.18 -21.51
CA ALA A 68 2.05 10.38 -21.34
C ALA A 68 0.85 10.14 -20.41
N ALA A 69 0.16 9.00 -20.55
CA ALA A 69 -1.00 8.66 -19.74
C ALA A 69 -0.63 8.26 -18.30
N THR A 70 0.55 7.67 -18.07
CA THR A 70 1.00 7.22 -16.75
C THR A 70 1.94 8.22 -16.05
N ARG A 71 2.27 9.35 -16.67
CA ARG A 71 3.19 10.37 -16.13
C ARG A 71 2.82 10.80 -14.70
N ALA A 72 1.53 11.04 -14.45
CA ALA A 72 1.04 11.46 -13.14
C ALA A 72 1.25 10.38 -12.05
N TRP A 73 1.34 9.11 -12.43
CA TRP A 73 1.49 8.01 -11.49
C TRP A 73 2.88 7.98 -10.86
N ARG A 74 3.91 8.54 -11.51
CA ARG A 74 5.28 8.56 -10.95
C ARG A 74 5.32 9.32 -9.62
N GLY A 75 4.78 10.54 -9.58
CA GLY A 75 4.73 11.33 -8.35
C GLY A 75 3.84 10.69 -7.27
N LEU A 76 2.76 10.00 -7.67
CA LEU A 76 1.91 9.26 -6.73
C LEU A 76 2.65 8.04 -6.13
N ARG A 77 3.46 7.33 -6.94
CA ARG A 77 4.28 6.20 -6.48
C ARG A 77 5.35 6.65 -5.50
N GLU A 78 6.01 7.78 -5.77
CA GLU A 78 7.02 8.38 -4.88
C GLU A 78 6.45 8.76 -3.51
N ARG A 79 5.17 9.19 -3.47
CA ARG A 79 4.44 9.46 -2.22
C ARG A 79 3.84 8.20 -1.56
N GLY A 80 3.99 7.02 -2.16
CA GLY A 80 3.36 5.79 -1.67
C GLY A 80 1.84 5.79 -1.76
N GLU A 81 1.26 6.55 -2.68
CA GLU A 81 -0.19 6.71 -2.89
C GLU A 81 -0.70 5.86 -4.07
N ALA A 82 0.21 5.34 -4.89
CA ALA A 82 -0.10 4.52 -6.06
C ALA A 82 0.77 3.26 -6.09
N VAL A 83 0.16 2.11 -6.34
CA VAL A 83 0.84 0.81 -6.42
C VAL A 83 0.71 0.24 -7.84
N PRO A 84 1.81 0.07 -8.59
CA PRO A 84 1.75 -0.55 -9.90
C PRO A 84 1.34 -2.01 -9.76
N LEU A 85 0.39 -2.44 -10.59
CA LEU A 85 -0.10 -3.80 -10.60
C LEU A 85 0.73 -4.64 -11.56
N GLY A 86 1.73 -5.31 -10.99
CA GLY A 86 2.56 -6.30 -11.68
C GLY A 86 2.17 -7.74 -11.32
N PRO A 87 2.88 -8.74 -11.87
CA PRO A 87 2.68 -10.14 -11.51
C PRO A 87 2.78 -10.34 -9.99
N GLY A 88 1.73 -10.90 -9.39
CA GLY A 88 1.69 -11.23 -7.96
C GLY A 88 1.24 -10.10 -7.03
N VAL A 89 0.83 -8.93 -7.54
CA VAL A 89 0.15 -7.90 -6.74
C VAL A 89 -1.38 -8.06 -6.91
N PRO A 90 -2.15 -8.27 -5.82
CA PRO A 90 -3.60 -8.42 -5.90
C PRO A 90 -4.27 -7.13 -6.41
N ALA A 91 -5.10 -7.28 -7.43
CA ALA A 91 -5.85 -6.20 -8.06
C ALA A 91 -7.23 -6.02 -7.40
N LEU A 92 -7.23 -5.74 -6.09
CA LEU A 92 -8.45 -5.69 -5.27
C LEU A 92 -9.04 -4.28 -5.14
N VAL A 93 -10.34 -4.15 -5.41
CA VAL A 93 -11.17 -3.02 -4.97
C VAL A 93 -12.36 -3.54 -4.17
N ALA A 94 -12.66 -2.94 -3.03
CA ALA A 94 -13.68 -3.46 -2.11
C ALA A 94 -14.28 -2.36 -1.20
N ASN A 95 -15.45 -2.62 -0.61
CA ASN A 95 -16.15 -1.69 0.28
C ASN A 95 -16.65 -2.35 1.59
N GLY A 96 -16.13 -3.52 1.92
CA GLY A 96 -16.50 -4.33 3.09
C GLY A 96 -17.68 -5.28 2.88
N PHE A 97 -18.54 -5.00 1.88
CA PHE A 97 -19.57 -5.94 1.44
C PHE A 97 -19.15 -6.67 0.17
N LEU A 98 -18.62 -5.93 -0.81
CA LEU A 98 -18.09 -6.44 -2.07
C LEU A 98 -16.57 -6.44 -2.04
N ALA A 99 -15.96 -7.49 -2.58
CA ALA A 99 -14.55 -7.55 -2.90
C ALA A 99 -14.35 -8.06 -4.34
N LEU A 100 -13.71 -7.24 -5.17
CA LEU A 100 -13.61 -7.44 -6.61
C LEU A 100 -12.14 -7.64 -7.00
N ASP A 101 -11.82 -8.84 -7.48
CA ASP A 101 -10.53 -9.13 -8.08
C ASP A 101 -10.58 -8.75 -9.57
N VAL A 102 -9.99 -7.60 -9.90
CA VAL A 102 -10.01 -7.05 -11.27
C VAL A 102 -9.08 -7.82 -12.21
N ALA A 103 -8.06 -8.50 -11.67
CA ALA A 103 -7.15 -9.32 -12.47
C ALA A 103 -7.77 -10.67 -12.81
N ALA A 104 -8.37 -11.34 -11.82
CA ALA A 104 -9.03 -12.63 -12.00
C ALA A 104 -10.48 -12.52 -12.51
N ASN A 105 -11.04 -11.30 -12.59
CA ASN A 105 -12.46 -11.03 -12.87
C ASN A 105 -13.38 -11.86 -11.95
N ARG A 106 -13.16 -11.75 -10.63
CA ARG A 106 -13.86 -12.55 -9.63
C ARG A 106 -14.52 -11.67 -8.57
N LEU A 107 -15.76 -12.02 -8.24
CA LEU A 107 -16.55 -11.38 -7.18
C LEU A 107 -16.51 -12.20 -5.89
N TRP A 108 -16.34 -11.49 -4.77
CA TRP A 108 -16.52 -11.97 -3.41
C TRP A 108 -17.55 -11.08 -2.71
N VAL A 109 -18.42 -11.69 -1.90
CA VAL A 109 -19.46 -11.00 -1.14
C VAL A 109 -19.41 -11.46 0.31
N THR A 110 -19.50 -10.52 1.25
CA THR A 110 -19.59 -10.80 2.69
C THR A 110 -21.05 -10.58 3.13
N PRO A 111 -21.86 -11.65 3.30
CA PRO A 111 -23.30 -11.51 3.51
C PRO A 111 -23.68 -10.81 4.82
N GLY A 112 -22.82 -10.91 5.84
CA GLY A 112 -23.01 -10.30 7.15
C GLY A 112 -21.75 -10.34 8.01
N GLU A 113 -21.75 -9.60 9.11
CA GLU A 113 -20.57 -9.39 9.98
C GLU A 113 -19.97 -10.70 10.56
N ARG A 114 -20.81 -11.72 10.75
CA ARG A 114 -20.40 -13.04 11.30
C ARG A 114 -20.42 -14.17 10.26
N GLU A 115 -20.68 -13.83 9.00
CA GLU A 115 -20.80 -14.82 7.94
C GLU A 115 -19.52 -14.85 7.10
N PRO A 116 -19.06 -16.06 6.71
CA PRO A 116 -17.87 -16.17 5.87
C PRO A 116 -18.11 -15.50 4.52
N THR A 117 -17.06 -14.93 3.96
CA THR A 117 -17.12 -14.36 2.61
C THR A 117 -17.32 -15.49 1.58
N VAL A 118 -18.25 -15.29 0.66
CA VAL A 118 -18.59 -16.24 -0.41
C VAL A 118 -18.19 -15.70 -1.77
N ALA A 119 -17.78 -16.61 -2.67
CA ALA A 119 -17.43 -16.28 -4.05
C ALA A 119 -18.49 -16.86 -5.00
N PRO A 120 -19.52 -16.09 -5.40
CA PRO A 120 -20.45 -16.55 -6.42
C PRO A 120 -19.73 -16.80 -7.76
N ASP A 121 -20.23 -17.77 -8.53
CA ASP A 121 -19.72 -18.05 -9.88
C ASP A 121 -20.28 -17.01 -10.89
N PHE A 122 -19.89 -15.76 -10.67
CA PHE A 122 -20.33 -14.60 -11.42
C PHE A 122 -19.13 -13.72 -11.78
N LEU A 123 -19.07 -13.30 -13.05
CA LEU A 123 -18.01 -12.43 -13.57
C LEU A 123 -18.44 -10.96 -13.40
N PRO A 124 -17.78 -10.16 -12.54
CA PRO A 124 -18.25 -8.83 -12.20
C PRO A 124 -18.01 -7.77 -13.29
N PHE A 125 -17.05 -7.94 -14.19
CA PHE A 125 -16.69 -6.88 -15.15
C PHE A 125 -16.88 -7.28 -16.60
N VAL A 126 -17.14 -6.26 -17.42
CA VAL A 126 -17.12 -6.38 -18.87
C VAL A 126 -15.66 -6.29 -19.34
N GLN A 127 -15.22 -7.27 -20.11
CA GLN A 127 -13.94 -7.24 -20.77
C GLN A 127 -14.06 -6.54 -22.13
N LEU A 128 -13.13 -5.62 -22.41
CA LEU A 128 -13.09 -4.91 -23.69
C LEU A 128 -11.95 -5.45 -24.55
N ARG A 129 -12.31 -6.03 -25.69
CA ARG A 129 -11.37 -6.56 -26.68
C ARG A 129 -11.32 -5.64 -27.90
N PRO A 130 -10.16 -5.06 -28.25
CA PRO A 130 -10.06 -4.24 -29.45
C PRO A 130 -10.24 -5.11 -30.71
N LEU A 131 -11.05 -4.64 -31.66
CA LEU A 131 -11.34 -5.35 -32.91
C LEU A 131 -10.36 -5.01 -34.04
N SER A 132 -9.72 -3.85 -33.98
CA SER A 132 -8.90 -3.28 -35.05
C SER A 132 -7.50 -2.85 -34.59
N ALA A 133 -7.07 -3.29 -33.40
CA ALA A 133 -5.74 -2.99 -32.89
C ALA A 133 -4.70 -3.95 -33.47
N LEU A 134 -3.64 -3.40 -34.08
CA LEU A 134 -2.46 -4.17 -34.49
C LEU A 134 -1.58 -4.52 -33.30
N SER A 135 -1.53 -3.62 -32.33
CA SER A 135 -0.71 -3.77 -31.13
C SER A 135 -1.26 -2.97 -29.96
N GLU A 136 -0.98 -3.45 -28.76
CA GLU A 136 -1.47 -2.93 -27.49
C GLU A 136 -0.29 -2.76 -26.52
N ALA A 137 -0.31 -1.70 -25.73
CA ALA A 137 0.55 -1.53 -24.56
C ALA A 137 -0.31 -1.03 -23.40
N GLY A 138 -0.08 -1.51 -22.18
CA GLY A 138 -0.89 -1.09 -21.05
C GLY A 138 -0.21 -1.22 -19.71
N GLU A 139 -0.70 -0.43 -18.76
CA GLU A 139 -0.33 -0.50 -17.35
C GLU A 139 -1.59 -0.47 -16.49
N SER A 140 -1.46 -0.94 -15.26
CA SER A 140 -2.52 -0.83 -14.25
C SER A 140 -1.93 -0.35 -12.94
N VAL A 141 -2.71 0.44 -12.21
CA VAL A 141 -2.30 1.04 -10.95
C VAL A 141 -3.46 1.01 -9.96
N LEU A 142 -3.13 0.73 -8.70
CA LEU A 142 -4.03 0.87 -7.58
C LEU A 142 -3.81 2.25 -6.95
N LEU A 143 -4.84 3.10 -6.92
CA LEU A 143 -4.78 4.45 -6.37
C LEU A 143 -5.34 4.44 -4.95
N LEU A 144 -4.44 4.35 -3.96
CA LEU A 144 -4.80 4.07 -2.56
C LEU A 144 -5.67 5.18 -1.95
N ARG A 145 -5.40 6.44 -2.29
CA ARG A 145 -6.17 7.60 -1.81
C ARG A 145 -7.48 7.85 -2.55
N GLU A 146 -7.66 7.23 -3.73
CA GLU A 146 -8.89 7.37 -4.51
C GLU A 146 -9.84 6.17 -4.34
N GLY A 147 -9.37 5.04 -3.79
CA GLY A 147 -10.21 3.86 -3.58
C GLY A 147 -10.51 3.07 -4.85
N LEU A 148 -9.72 3.26 -5.91
CA LEU A 148 -9.98 2.70 -7.22
C LEU A 148 -8.74 2.09 -7.87
N LEU A 149 -9.00 1.20 -8.82
CA LEU A 149 -8.00 0.64 -9.71
C LEU A 149 -8.18 1.24 -11.09
N ARG A 150 -7.09 1.77 -11.66
CA ARG A 150 -7.06 2.32 -13.01
C ARG A 150 -6.22 1.46 -13.93
N ARG A 151 -6.79 1.08 -15.07
CA ARG A 151 -6.10 0.40 -16.17
C ARG A 151 -6.06 1.32 -17.37
N VAL A 152 -4.89 1.48 -17.97
CA VAL A 152 -4.69 2.28 -19.17
C VAL A 152 -4.11 1.39 -20.26
N ARG A 153 -4.65 1.51 -21.47
CA ARG A 153 -4.20 0.82 -22.67
C ARG A 153 -4.09 1.80 -23.84
N CYS A 154 -2.95 1.78 -24.51
CA CYS A 154 -2.67 2.50 -25.73
C CYS A 154 -2.75 1.54 -26.91
N LEU A 155 -3.71 1.77 -27.80
CA LEU A 155 -4.04 0.89 -28.93
C LEU A 155 -3.58 1.55 -30.23
N GLN A 156 -2.85 0.80 -31.07
CA GLN A 156 -2.49 1.25 -32.41
C GLN A 156 -3.42 0.61 -33.44
N LEU A 157 -4.16 1.43 -34.19
CA LEU A 157 -5.13 0.95 -35.18
C LEU A 157 -4.45 0.54 -36.49
N GLY A 158 -4.88 -0.58 -37.08
CA GLY A 158 -4.35 -1.04 -38.37
C GLY A 158 -4.79 -0.21 -39.56
N THR A 159 -3.92 -0.11 -40.57
CA THR A 159 -4.30 0.36 -41.92
C THR A 159 -5.28 -0.65 -42.53
N PRO A 160 -6.36 -0.21 -43.19
CA PRO A 160 -7.12 -1.12 -44.06
C PRO A 160 -6.14 -1.64 -45.11
N GLY A 161 -5.95 -2.96 -45.16
CA GLY A 161 -5.18 -3.56 -46.24
C GLY A 161 -5.84 -3.21 -47.58
N PRO A 162 -5.08 -2.78 -48.61
CA PRO A 162 -5.65 -2.74 -49.94
C PRO A 162 -5.92 -4.18 -50.35
N GLY A 163 -7.15 -4.45 -50.80
CA GLY A 163 -7.37 -5.58 -51.71
C GLY A 163 -6.41 -5.51 -52.89
N PRO A 164 -6.21 -6.61 -53.63
CA PRO A 164 -5.13 -6.71 -54.60
C PRO A 164 -5.37 -5.73 -55.77
N ALA A 165 -4.74 -4.56 -55.71
CA ALA A 165 -4.67 -3.63 -56.83
C ALA A 165 -3.39 -2.82 -56.75
N ALA A 166 -2.49 -3.18 -57.68
CA ALA A 166 -1.45 -2.38 -58.30
C ALA A 166 -0.43 -1.64 -57.41
N ALA A 167 0.79 -2.17 -57.45
CA ALA A 167 2.02 -1.44 -57.17
C ALA A 167 2.09 -0.13 -57.97
N VAL A 168 2.29 0.99 -57.27
CA VAL A 168 2.99 2.15 -57.81
C VAL A 168 3.93 2.69 -56.73
N ALA A 169 5.22 2.53 -56.97
CA ALA A 169 6.27 3.14 -56.17
C ALA A 169 6.28 4.65 -56.40
N GLY A 170 6.13 5.44 -55.33
CA GLY A 170 6.25 6.90 -55.34
C GLY A 170 7.33 7.34 -54.35
N LEU A 171 8.22 8.21 -54.83
CA LEU A 171 9.50 8.59 -54.25
C LEU A 171 9.45 9.14 -52.81
N ALA A 172 10.49 8.80 -52.06
CA ALA A 172 10.84 9.38 -50.77
C ALA A 172 11.07 10.90 -50.87
N SER A 173 10.34 11.66 -50.06
CA SER A 173 10.69 13.04 -49.73
C SER A 173 11.40 13.06 -48.39
N ALA A 174 12.68 13.45 -48.43
CA ALA A 174 13.55 13.65 -47.30
C ALA A 174 13.29 15.03 -46.68
N SER A 175 12.65 15.03 -45.52
CA SER A 175 12.73 16.13 -44.56
C SER A 175 12.53 15.55 -43.17
N GLY A 176 13.67 15.21 -42.57
CA GLY A 176 13.76 14.76 -41.19
C GLY A 176 13.42 15.91 -40.25
N LEU A 177 12.26 15.79 -39.61
CA LEU A 177 12.03 16.11 -38.20
C LEU A 177 10.62 15.58 -37.87
N VAL A 178 10.50 14.27 -37.63
CA VAL A 178 9.27 13.73 -37.03
C VAL A 178 9.39 13.97 -35.54
N THR A 179 8.89 15.12 -35.10
CA THR A 179 8.39 15.26 -33.73
C THR A 179 7.29 14.22 -33.57
N GLY A 180 7.59 13.09 -32.91
CA GLY A 180 6.64 11.99 -32.69
C GLY A 180 5.41 12.51 -31.97
N SER A 181 4.33 12.76 -32.72
CA SER A 181 3.07 13.21 -32.14
C SER A 181 2.22 11.96 -31.86
N SER A 182 1.67 11.87 -30.64
CA SER A 182 0.75 10.82 -30.19
C SER A 182 -0.60 10.77 -30.93
N ARG A 183 -0.68 11.30 -32.15
CA ARG A 183 -1.92 11.47 -32.92
C ARG A 183 -2.49 10.18 -33.50
N ASP A 184 -1.69 9.11 -33.57
CA ASP A 184 -2.07 7.84 -34.18
C ASP A 184 -2.42 6.72 -33.17
N CYS A 185 -2.55 7.05 -31.87
CA CYS A 185 -2.84 6.08 -30.82
C CYS A 185 -4.15 6.36 -30.09
N VAL A 186 -4.98 5.33 -29.91
CA VAL A 186 -6.23 5.41 -29.17
C VAL A 186 -5.96 5.07 -27.70
N LEU A 187 -6.41 5.94 -26.80
CA LEU A 187 -6.27 5.76 -25.35
C LEU A 187 -7.55 5.17 -24.77
N LEU A 188 -7.44 3.98 -24.18
CA LEU A 188 -8.50 3.33 -23.41
C LEU A 188 -8.14 3.37 -21.92
N GLN A 189 -8.98 4.00 -21.11
CA GLN A 189 -8.88 4.02 -19.66
C GLN A 189 -10.09 3.30 -19.05
N GLU A 190 -9.82 2.43 -18.09
CA GLU A 190 -10.84 1.74 -17.31
C GLU A 190 -10.61 1.98 -15.82
N ASP A 191 -11.62 2.49 -15.12
CA ASP A 191 -11.61 2.67 -13.67
C ASP A 191 -12.58 1.68 -13.03
N PHE A 192 -12.10 0.95 -12.03
CA PHE A 192 -12.85 -0.06 -11.28
C PHE A 192 -12.91 0.35 -9.82
N LEU A 193 -14.10 0.36 -9.23
CA LEU A 193 -14.27 0.62 -7.79
C LEU A 193 -15.54 -0.02 -7.23
N ALA A 194 -15.52 -0.28 -5.93
CA ALA A 194 -16.70 -0.59 -5.13
C ALA A 194 -17.11 0.69 -4.38
N HIS A 195 -18.37 1.12 -4.53
CA HIS A 195 -18.81 2.42 -4.01
C HIS A 195 -18.74 2.45 -2.48
N ARG A 196 -18.22 3.54 -1.90
CA ARG A 196 -17.90 3.56 -0.46
C ARG A 196 -19.14 3.76 0.41
N GLY A 197 -20.03 4.68 0.01
CA GLY A 197 -21.29 4.97 0.72
C GLY A 197 -22.46 4.06 0.32
N ARG A 198 -22.28 3.17 -0.67
CA ARG A 198 -23.35 2.32 -1.21
C ARG A 198 -22.85 0.86 -1.26
N PRO A 199 -23.06 0.07 -0.20
CA PRO A 199 -22.44 -1.25 -0.03
C PRO A 199 -22.67 -2.21 -1.19
N HIS A 200 -23.86 -2.16 -1.80
CA HIS A 200 -24.27 -3.08 -2.86
C HIS A 200 -23.79 -2.68 -4.26
N VAL A 201 -23.09 -1.54 -4.40
CA VAL A 201 -22.82 -0.92 -5.70
C VAL A 201 -21.35 -0.98 -6.06
N TYR A 202 -21.06 -1.36 -7.29
CA TYR A 202 -19.74 -1.19 -7.89
C TYR A 202 -19.86 -0.76 -9.35
N LEU A 203 -18.79 -0.16 -9.88
CA LEU A 203 -18.80 0.43 -11.21
C LEU A 203 -17.52 0.15 -11.99
N GLN A 204 -17.68 0.14 -13.31
CA GLN A 204 -16.60 0.12 -14.29
C GLN A 204 -16.82 1.32 -15.22
N ARG A 205 -15.97 2.34 -15.13
CA ARG A 205 -15.98 3.47 -16.05
C ARG A 205 -15.02 3.18 -17.20
N ILE A 206 -15.46 3.42 -18.42
CA ILE A 206 -14.78 3.13 -19.67
C ILE A 206 -14.65 4.45 -20.43
N GLN A 207 -13.43 4.92 -20.58
CA GLN A 207 -13.13 6.13 -21.33
C GLN A 207 -12.27 5.77 -22.54
N LEU A 208 -12.72 6.13 -23.74
CA LEU A 208 -11.98 5.91 -24.98
C LEU A 208 -11.77 7.25 -25.67
N ASN A 209 -10.52 7.69 -25.79
CA ASN A 209 -10.14 8.87 -26.54
C ASN A 209 -9.52 8.44 -27.87
N ASN A 210 -10.16 8.84 -28.98
CA ASN A 210 -9.73 8.50 -30.33
C ASN A 210 -9.25 9.76 -31.07
N PRO A 211 -7.95 10.10 -30.98
CA PRO A 211 -7.39 11.24 -31.71
C PRO A 211 -7.17 10.96 -33.21
N THR A 212 -7.38 9.71 -33.65
CA THR A 212 -7.04 9.25 -35.00
C THR A 212 -8.11 9.64 -36.02
N GLU A 213 -7.78 9.49 -37.31
CA GLU A 213 -8.73 9.67 -38.42
C GLU A 213 -9.61 8.44 -38.68
N ARG A 214 -9.56 7.40 -37.84
CA ARG A 214 -10.24 6.11 -38.04
C ARG A 214 -11.24 5.83 -36.93
N VAL A 215 -12.22 4.97 -37.21
CA VAL A 215 -13.13 4.48 -36.17
C VAL A 215 -12.40 3.47 -35.28
N ALA A 216 -12.39 3.73 -33.97
CA ALA A 216 -11.97 2.76 -32.97
C ALA A 216 -13.16 1.87 -32.59
N ALA A 217 -12.98 0.55 -32.60
CA ALA A 217 -14.04 -0.39 -32.26
C ALA A 217 -13.58 -1.41 -31.20
N LEU A 218 -14.39 -1.56 -30.16
CA LEU A 218 -14.19 -2.53 -29.08
C LEU A 218 -15.35 -3.52 -29.06
N GLN A 219 -15.02 -4.80 -28.95
CA GLN A 219 -15.97 -5.86 -28.63
C GLN A 219 -16.11 -5.97 -27.13
N THR A 220 -17.33 -5.90 -26.62
CA THR A 220 -17.61 -6.17 -25.21
C THR A 220 -17.83 -7.66 -25.01
N VAL A 221 -17.17 -8.23 -24.00
CA VAL A 221 -17.29 -9.64 -23.61
C VAL A 221 -17.63 -9.69 -22.13
N GLY A 222 -18.67 -10.40 -21.74
CA GLY A 222 -19.09 -10.48 -20.34
C GLY A 222 -20.58 -10.72 -20.19
N PRO A 223 -21.10 -10.72 -18.94
CA PRO A 223 -22.49 -11.08 -18.66
C PRO A 223 -23.49 -10.18 -19.40
N THR A 224 -23.13 -8.90 -19.59
CA THR A 224 -24.00 -7.91 -20.23
C THR A 224 -24.10 -8.04 -21.75
N ALA A 225 -23.21 -8.83 -22.37
CA ALA A 225 -23.06 -8.96 -23.82
C ALA A 225 -23.11 -10.43 -24.32
N GLY A 226 -23.27 -11.41 -23.43
CA GLY A 226 -23.23 -12.85 -23.72
C GLY A 226 -24.25 -13.66 -22.91
N PRO A 227 -24.26 -15.01 -23.05
CA PRO A 227 -25.17 -15.86 -22.26
C PRO A 227 -24.84 -15.75 -20.77
N PRO A 228 -25.84 -15.92 -19.87
CA PRO A 228 -25.60 -15.85 -18.44
C PRO A 228 -24.62 -16.95 -17.99
N PRO A 229 -23.87 -16.73 -16.89
CA PRO A 229 -23.12 -17.81 -16.26
C PRO A 229 -24.03 -19.00 -16.01
N GLY A 230 -23.57 -20.23 -16.21
CA GLY A 230 -24.43 -21.43 -16.19
C GLY A 230 -25.23 -21.63 -14.88
N ALA A 231 -24.75 -21.07 -13.76
CA ALA A 231 -25.43 -21.10 -12.46
C ALA A 231 -26.48 -19.99 -12.25
N PHE A 232 -26.68 -19.10 -13.24
CA PHE A 232 -27.54 -17.93 -13.14
C PHE A 232 -28.57 -17.90 -14.28
N THR A 233 -29.79 -17.51 -13.93
CA THR A 233 -30.79 -17.07 -14.91
C THR A 233 -30.66 -15.56 -15.14
N SER A 234 -30.99 -15.08 -16.32
CA SER A 234 -30.98 -13.66 -16.65
C SER A 234 -32.31 -13.24 -17.26
N THR A 235 -32.76 -12.04 -16.90
CA THR A 235 -33.96 -11.40 -17.41
C THR A 235 -33.63 -9.97 -17.84
N LEU A 236 -34.16 -9.55 -18.99
CA LEU A 236 -34.03 -8.17 -19.45
C LEU A 236 -35.17 -7.34 -18.88
N GLU A 237 -34.81 -6.34 -18.09
CA GLU A 237 -35.74 -5.40 -17.50
C GLU A 237 -35.78 -4.13 -18.33
N LYS A 238 -37.00 -3.67 -18.62
CA LYS A 238 -37.26 -2.39 -19.30
C LYS A 238 -38.27 -1.61 -18.47
N VAL A 239 -37.85 -0.46 -17.95
CA VAL A 239 -38.69 0.43 -17.14
C VAL A 239 -38.50 1.84 -17.65
N GLY A 240 -39.52 2.40 -18.32
CA GLY A 240 -39.37 3.65 -19.07
C GLY A 240 -38.29 3.53 -20.14
N ASP A 241 -37.36 4.49 -20.17
CA ASP A 241 -36.22 4.51 -21.08
C ASP A 241 -35.02 3.69 -20.58
N HIS A 242 -35.09 3.17 -19.35
CA HIS A 242 -34.01 2.43 -18.74
C HIS A 242 -34.06 0.95 -19.09
N GLN A 243 -32.89 0.38 -19.42
CA GLN A 243 -32.72 -1.06 -19.67
C GLN A 243 -31.55 -1.62 -18.88
N PHE A 244 -31.80 -2.70 -18.15
CA PHE A 244 -30.78 -3.41 -17.38
C PHE A 244 -31.07 -4.91 -17.35
N LEU A 245 -30.06 -5.70 -16.99
CA LEU A 245 -30.16 -7.15 -16.89
C LEU A 245 -30.21 -7.53 -15.41
N LEU A 246 -31.17 -8.37 -15.05
CA LEU A 246 -31.32 -8.92 -13.71
C LEU A 246 -30.94 -10.40 -13.73
N TYR A 247 -29.87 -10.73 -13.01
CA TYR A 247 -29.37 -12.09 -12.83
C TYR A 247 -29.81 -12.65 -11.48
N SER A 248 -30.15 -13.93 -11.45
CA SER A 248 -30.54 -14.63 -10.22
C SER A 248 -29.90 -16.01 -10.20
N GLY A 249 -29.22 -16.34 -9.11
CA GLY A 249 -28.48 -17.59 -8.99
C GLY A 249 -28.22 -17.95 -7.53
N ARG A 250 -27.31 -18.90 -7.34
CA ARG A 250 -26.90 -19.39 -6.02
C ARG A 250 -25.39 -19.40 -5.91
N SER A 251 -24.87 -19.16 -4.71
CA SER A 251 -23.47 -19.39 -4.41
C SER A 251 -23.14 -20.89 -4.45
N PRO A 252 -21.85 -21.25 -4.64
CA PRO A 252 -21.39 -22.58 -4.28
C PRO A 252 -21.78 -22.92 -2.83
N PRO A 253 -22.11 -24.18 -2.52
CA PRO A 253 -22.41 -24.60 -1.17
C PRO A 253 -21.19 -24.44 -0.25
N GLY A 254 -21.41 -23.86 0.93
CA GLY A 254 -20.39 -23.75 1.97
C GLY A 254 -20.09 -25.09 2.65
N ALA A 255 -19.17 -25.08 3.63
CA ALA A 255 -18.79 -26.29 4.38
C ALA A 255 -19.97 -26.97 5.11
N THR A 256 -20.99 -26.20 5.49
CA THR A 256 -22.23 -26.68 6.14
C THR A 256 -23.30 -27.16 5.14
N GLY A 257 -23.01 -27.12 3.83
CA GLY A 257 -23.97 -27.43 2.76
C GLY A 257 -25.03 -26.34 2.51
N GLN A 258 -24.98 -25.23 3.25
CA GLN A 258 -25.84 -24.07 3.02
C GLN A 258 -25.39 -23.27 1.80
N VAL A 259 -26.34 -22.64 1.12
CA VAL A 259 -26.12 -21.80 -0.06
C VAL A 259 -26.68 -20.41 0.18
N HIS A 260 -26.17 -19.43 -0.55
CA HIS A 260 -26.72 -18.08 -0.57
C HIS A 260 -27.43 -17.83 -1.91
N LEU A 261 -28.57 -17.15 -1.87
CA LEU A 261 -29.22 -16.61 -3.06
C LEU A 261 -28.49 -15.34 -3.46
N VAL A 262 -28.23 -15.19 -4.76
CA VAL A 262 -27.47 -14.05 -5.30
C VAL A 262 -28.27 -13.41 -6.40
N VAL A 263 -28.50 -12.10 -6.29
CA VAL A 263 -29.15 -11.29 -7.31
C VAL A 263 -28.20 -10.18 -7.73
N VAL A 264 -28.02 -10.04 -9.03
CA VAL A 264 -27.19 -8.98 -9.61
C VAL A 264 -28.01 -8.22 -10.63
N ALA A 265 -28.14 -6.90 -10.46
CA ALA A 265 -28.64 -6.02 -11.51
C ALA A 265 -27.43 -5.35 -12.21
N ALA A 266 -27.42 -5.32 -13.53
CA ALA A 266 -26.34 -4.77 -14.32
C ALA A 266 -26.86 -3.84 -15.42
N LYS A 267 -26.32 -2.61 -15.51
CA LYS A 267 -26.60 -1.72 -16.64
C LYS A 267 -26.22 -2.43 -17.94
N LYS A 268 -27.16 -2.50 -18.88
CA LYS A 268 -26.92 -3.14 -20.17
C LYS A 268 -25.91 -2.29 -20.96
N LEU A 269 -24.90 -2.95 -21.51
CA LEU A 269 -23.93 -2.34 -22.42
C LEU A 269 -24.13 -2.92 -23.82
N VAL A 270 -23.91 -2.11 -24.86
CA VAL A 270 -23.97 -2.58 -26.23
C VAL A 270 -22.82 -3.54 -26.54
N ASN A 271 -23.07 -4.53 -27.40
CA ASN A 271 -22.08 -5.57 -27.73
C ASN A 271 -20.82 -5.03 -28.41
N ARG A 272 -20.92 -3.85 -29.03
CA ARG A 272 -19.83 -3.21 -29.77
C ARG A 272 -19.82 -1.72 -29.47
N LEU A 273 -18.71 -1.23 -28.92
CA LEU A 273 -18.47 0.20 -28.75
C LEU A 273 -17.72 0.70 -29.97
N GLN A 274 -18.23 1.76 -30.59
CA GLN A 274 -17.60 2.42 -31.73
C GLN A 274 -17.41 3.90 -31.42
N VAL A 275 -16.20 4.40 -31.65
CA VAL A 275 -15.85 5.79 -31.41
C VAL A 275 -15.32 6.39 -32.70
N ALA A 276 -15.99 7.46 -33.14
CA ALA A 276 -15.67 8.14 -34.38
C ALA A 276 -14.28 8.81 -34.33
N PRO A 277 -13.67 9.11 -35.48
CA PRO A 277 -12.44 9.90 -35.55
C PRO A 277 -12.53 11.20 -34.74
N LYS A 278 -11.46 11.57 -34.04
CA LYS A 278 -11.36 12.81 -33.24
C LYS A 278 -12.46 13.00 -32.20
N THR A 279 -13.05 11.90 -31.71
CA THR A 279 -14.07 11.93 -30.66
C THR A 279 -13.67 11.09 -29.46
N GLN A 280 -14.45 11.23 -28.39
CA GLN A 280 -14.28 10.50 -27.16
C GLN A 280 -15.59 9.83 -26.74
N LEU A 281 -15.46 8.73 -26.00
CA LEU A 281 -16.55 8.00 -25.35
C LEU A 281 -16.29 7.97 -23.85
N ASP A 282 -17.32 8.19 -23.07
CA ASP A 282 -17.31 8.00 -21.62
C ASP A 282 -18.56 7.22 -21.22
N GLU A 283 -18.37 5.95 -20.91
CA GLU A 283 -19.45 5.05 -20.53
C GLU A 283 -19.18 4.47 -19.16
N THR A 284 -20.22 4.40 -18.33
CA THR A 284 -20.14 3.74 -17.02
C THR A 284 -21.08 2.56 -16.99
N VAL A 285 -20.56 1.40 -16.60
CA VAL A 285 -21.34 0.18 -16.33
C VAL A 285 -21.56 0.09 -14.82
N LEU A 286 -22.83 0.10 -14.43
CA LEU A 286 -23.26 0.03 -13.03
C LEU A 286 -23.70 -1.38 -12.68
N TRP A 287 -23.38 -1.79 -11.47
CA TRP A 287 -23.73 -3.10 -10.93
C TRP A 287 -24.26 -2.97 -9.51
N VAL A 288 -25.32 -3.71 -9.22
CA VAL A 288 -25.92 -3.83 -7.88
C VAL A 288 -25.96 -5.30 -7.49
N VAL A 289 -25.46 -5.64 -6.30
CA VAL A 289 -25.40 -7.02 -5.81
C VAL A 289 -26.12 -7.15 -4.47
N HIS A 290 -27.08 -8.05 -4.42
CA HIS A 290 -27.81 -8.43 -3.21
C HIS A 290 -27.64 -9.93 -2.95
N VAL A 291 -27.45 -10.28 -1.68
CA VAL A 291 -27.20 -11.66 -1.23
C VAL A 291 -28.06 -11.97 -0.01
N SER A 292 -28.62 -13.17 0.05
CA SER A 292 -29.37 -13.66 1.22
C SER A 292 -28.45 -14.11 2.35
N GLY A 293 -29.03 -14.30 3.54
CA GLY A 293 -28.42 -15.17 4.55
C GLY A 293 -28.34 -16.64 4.08
N PRO A 294 -27.75 -17.54 4.88
CA PRO A 294 -27.57 -18.93 4.50
C PRO A 294 -28.92 -19.66 4.42
N VAL A 295 -29.17 -20.29 3.27
CA VAL A 295 -30.39 -21.05 2.98
C VAL A 295 -30.03 -22.53 2.84
N ASN A 296 -30.83 -23.40 3.47
CA ASN A 296 -30.74 -24.83 3.22
C ASN A 296 -31.47 -25.16 1.89
N PRO A 297 -30.77 -25.70 0.87
CA PRO A 297 -31.34 -25.95 -0.45
C PRO A 297 -32.49 -26.98 -0.44
N GLN A 298 -32.58 -27.83 0.59
CA GLN A 298 -33.60 -28.90 0.70
C GLN A 298 -34.86 -28.49 1.46
N VAL A 299 -34.77 -27.53 2.39
CA VAL A 299 -35.80 -27.39 3.45
C VAL A 299 -36.97 -26.48 3.07
N LEU A 300 -36.83 -25.47 2.19
CA LEU A 300 -37.93 -24.53 1.94
C LEU A 300 -37.93 -23.95 0.52
N LYS A 301 -38.52 -24.66 -0.47
CA LYS A 301 -38.73 -24.10 -1.83
C LYS A 301 -39.52 -22.78 -1.79
N SER A 302 -40.56 -22.67 -0.95
CA SER A 302 -41.41 -21.47 -0.86
C SER A 302 -40.74 -20.28 -0.18
N LYS A 303 -39.99 -20.48 0.92
CA LYS A 303 -39.25 -19.40 1.60
C LYS A 303 -38.14 -18.85 0.70
N ALA A 304 -37.38 -19.73 0.04
CA ALA A 304 -36.34 -19.33 -0.91
C ALA A 304 -36.90 -18.52 -2.08
N THR A 305 -38.08 -18.88 -2.61
CA THR A 305 -38.74 -18.09 -3.66
C THR A 305 -39.17 -16.71 -3.16
N LYS A 306 -39.74 -16.61 -1.95
CA LYS A 306 -40.12 -15.31 -1.37
C LYS A 306 -38.90 -14.43 -1.14
N GLU A 307 -37.84 -14.99 -0.57
CA GLU A 307 -36.59 -14.28 -0.30
C GLU A 307 -35.90 -13.83 -1.59
N LEU A 308 -35.85 -14.70 -2.61
CA LEU A 308 -35.34 -14.33 -3.93
C LEU A 308 -36.11 -13.15 -4.53
N LYS A 309 -37.43 -13.15 -4.43
CA LYS A 309 -38.27 -12.05 -4.93
C LYS A 309 -37.95 -10.74 -4.21
N VAL A 310 -37.77 -10.77 -2.89
CA VAL A 310 -37.36 -9.59 -2.11
C VAL A 310 -36.01 -9.06 -2.58
N LEU A 311 -35.02 -9.93 -2.81
CA LEU A 311 -33.71 -9.51 -3.32
C LEU A 311 -33.80 -8.93 -4.75
N GLN A 312 -34.66 -9.49 -5.60
CA GLN A 312 -34.93 -8.97 -6.94
C GLN A 312 -35.57 -7.57 -6.90
N ASP A 313 -36.54 -7.36 -6.00
CA ASP A 313 -37.19 -6.08 -5.83
C ASP A 313 -36.21 -5.02 -5.28
N LEU A 314 -35.33 -5.39 -4.35
CA LEU A 314 -34.25 -4.51 -3.85
C LEU A 314 -33.25 -4.15 -4.95
N ALA A 315 -32.72 -5.14 -5.68
CA ALA A 315 -31.76 -4.90 -6.76
C ALA A 315 -32.34 -4.04 -7.87
N ARG A 316 -33.63 -4.24 -8.20
CA ARG A 316 -34.37 -3.42 -9.17
C ARG A 316 -34.50 -1.98 -8.69
N LYS A 317 -34.92 -1.78 -7.44
CA LYS A 317 -35.09 -0.46 -6.85
C LYS A 317 -33.78 0.32 -6.88
N ASP A 318 -32.70 -0.27 -6.36
CA ASP A 318 -31.38 0.37 -6.30
C ASP A 318 -30.84 0.68 -7.71
N MET A 319 -31.00 -0.24 -8.67
CA MET A 319 -30.56 -0.01 -10.05
C MET A 319 -31.31 1.15 -10.70
N LEU A 320 -32.63 1.25 -10.50
CA LEU A 320 -33.42 2.34 -11.06
C LEU A 320 -33.01 3.70 -10.47
N GLU A 321 -32.79 3.78 -9.16
CA GLU A 321 -32.26 4.99 -8.50
C GLU A 321 -30.90 5.39 -9.09
N LEU A 322 -30.00 4.42 -9.30
CA LEU A 322 -28.66 4.70 -9.84
C LEU A 322 -28.67 5.13 -11.31
N LEU A 323 -29.62 4.65 -12.11
CA LEU A 323 -29.74 5.04 -13.52
C LEU A 323 -30.25 6.48 -13.68
N GLU A 324 -30.92 7.04 -12.67
CA GLU A 324 -31.32 8.44 -12.63
C GLU A 324 -30.17 9.39 -12.22
N MET A 325 -29.08 8.86 -11.65
CA MET A 325 -27.94 9.64 -11.19
C MET A 325 -26.84 9.77 -12.27
N PRO A 326 -26.21 10.95 -12.44
CA PRO A 326 -25.01 11.08 -13.26
C PRO A 326 -23.86 10.22 -12.74
N ALA A 327 -23.23 9.42 -13.60
CA ALA A 327 -22.11 8.56 -13.21
C ALA A 327 -20.90 9.34 -12.64
N ALA A 328 -20.69 10.57 -13.11
CA ALA A 328 -19.64 11.44 -12.59
C ALA A 328 -19.87 11.82 -11.11
N GLU A 329 -21.14 12.02 -10.72
CA GLU A 329 -21.51 12.32 -9.33
C GLU A 329 -21.24 11.12 -8.42
N LEU A 330 -21.58 9.90 -8.86
CA LEU A 330 -21.27 8.67 -8.11
C LEU A 330 -19.77 8.47 -7.92
N LEU A 331 -18.96 8.74 -8.95
CA LEU A 331 -17.51 8.65 -8.84
C LEU A 331 -16.95 9.70 -7.87
N GLN A 332 -17.40 10.95 -7.98
CA GLN A 332 -16.96 12.04 -7.11
C GLN A 332 -17.35 11.80 -5.66
N ASP A 333 -18.56 11.30 -5.41
CA ASP A 333 -19.02 10.95 -4.06
C ASP A 333 -18.16 9.85 -3.45
N HIS A 334 -17.89 8.76 -4.19
CA HIS A 334 -16.98 7.71 -3.74
C HIS A 334 -15.60 8.26 -3.40
N GLN A 335 -14.97 9.02 -4.30
CA GLN A 335 -13.62 9.56 -4.10
C GLN A 335 -13.56 10.49 -2.88
N ARG A 336 -14.59 11.33 -2.67
CA ARG A 336 -14.69 12.20 -1.50
C ARG A 336 -14.79 11.39 -0.20
N LEU A 337 -15.70 10.42 -0.15
CA LEU A 337 -15.90 9.56 1.01
C LEU A 337 -14.64 8.73 1.33
N TRP A 338 -13.96 8.25 0.29
CA TRP A 338 -12.72 7.48 0.43
C TRP A 338 -11.57 8.37 0.93
N ALA A 339 -11.38 9.55 0.36
CA ALA A 339 -10.33 10.48 0.79
C ALA A 339 -10.50 10.91 2.25
N GLN A 340 -11.74 11.12 2.70
CA GLN A 340 -12.04 11.41 4.10
C GLN A 340 -11.67 10.22 5.01
N LEU A 341 -12.03 9.00 4.59
CA LEU A 341 -11.71 7.78 5.34
C LEU A 341 -10.21 7.48 5.41
N PHE A 342 -9.47 7.75 4.34
CA PHE A 342 -8.02 7.53 4.23
C PHE A 342 -7.18 8.71 4.72
N SER A 343 -7.81 9.76 5.28
CA SER A 343 -7.09 10.93 5.80
C SER A 343 -6.34 10.65 7.11
N PRO A 344 -6.90 9.92 8.11
CA PRO A 344 -6.14 9.46 9.26
C PRO A 344 -5.25 8.28 8.87
N GLY A 345 -4.17 8.04 9.61
CA GLY A 345 -3.32 6.89 9.33
C GLY A 345 -1.92 6.99 9.91
N VAL A 346 -1.04 6.16 9.37
CA VAL A 346 0.37 6.06 9.76
C VAL A 346 1.22 6.49 8.57
N GLU A 347 2.20 7.36 8.81
CA GLU A 347 3.15 7.83 7.81
C GLU A 347 4.57 7.48 8.26
N MET A 348 5.27 6.66 7.48
CA MET A 348 6.68 6.34 7.72
C MET A 348 7.58 7.40 7.09
N LYS A 349 8.52 7.95 7.86
CA LYS A 349 9.48 8.97 7.38
C LYS A 349 10.88 8.41 7.24
N LYS A 350 11.43 7.86 8.33
CA LYS A 350 12.79 7.29 8.38
C LYS A 350 12.75 5.95 9.08
N ILE A 351 13.27 4.93 8.42
CA ILE A 351 13.36 3.57 8.94
C ILE A 351 14.84 3.24 9.13
N THR A 352 15.18 2.70 10.29
CA THR A 352 16.56 2.43 10.71
C THR A 352 16.78 0.97 11.10
N ASP A 353 15.74 0.21 11.41
CA ASP A 353 15.81 -1.25 11.63
C ASP A 353 15.18 -2.06 10.47
N THR A 354 15.39 -3.37 10.50
CA THR A 354 14.94 -4.30 9.46
C THR A 354 13.53 -4.85 9.65
N HIS A 355 12.97 -4.75 10.86
CA HIS A 355 11.67 -5.33 11.21
C HIS A 355 10.52 -4.33 11.07
N THR A 356 10.82 -3.03 10.97
CA THR A 356 9.84 -1.99 10.68
C THR A 356 9.35 -2.05 9.23
N PRO A 357 8.03 -2.10 9.00
CA PRO A 357 7.46 -2.16 7.66
C PRO A 357 7.72 -0.87 6.86
N SER A 358 7.89 -1.01 5.55
CA SER A 358 8.02 0.16 4.66
C SER A 358 6.74 0.99 4.64
N GLY A 359 6.84 2.29 4.34
CA GLY A 359 5.66 3.15 4.18
C GLY A 359 4.66 2.63 3.14
N LEU A 360 5.14 2.01 2.06
CA LEU A 360 4.29 1.34 1.07
C LEU A 360 3.54 0.14 1.67
N THR A 361 4.21 -0.70 2.46
CA THR A 361 3.60 -1.84 3.16
C THR A 361 2.49 -1.37 4.09
N VAL A 362 2.74 -0.31 4.86
CA VAL A 362 1.77 0.29 5.77
C VAL A 362 0.56 0.82 4.99
N ASN A 363 0.76 1.68 3.99
CA ASN A 363 -0.33 2.26 3.20
C ASN A 363 -1.17 1.20 2.48
N LEU A 364 -0.52 0.19 1.90
CA LEU A 364 -1.22 -0.89 1.20
C LEU A 364 -2.03 -1.78 2.16
N THR A 365 -1.48 -2.05 3.35
CA THR A 365 -2.19 -2.80 4.39
C THR A 365 -3.41 -2.01 4.88
N LEU A 366 -3.25 -0.72 5.17
CA LEU A 366 -4.34 0.17 5.56
C LEU A 366 -5.43 0.20 4.47
N TYR A 367 -5.03 0.33 3.19
CA TYR A 367 -5.96 0.28 2.06
C TYR A 367 -6.77 -1.02 2.05
N TYR A 368 -6.12 -2.17 2.20
CA TYR A 368 -6.83 -3.46 2.23
C TYR A 368 -7.77 -3.59 3.43
N MET A 369 -7.36 -3.14 4.62
CA MET A 369 -8.22 -3.20 5.81
C MET A 369 -9.47 -2.33 5.64
N LEU A 370 -9.32 -1.11 5.11
CA LEU A 370 -10.44 -0.22 4.79
C LEU A 370 -11.34 -0.80 3.69
N SER A 371 -10.74 -1.38 2.64
CA SER A 371 -11.44 -2.01 1.53
C SER A 371 -12.26 -3.22 1.99
N CYS A 372 -11.75 -4.02 2.92
CA CYS A 372 -12.40 -5.22 3.46
C CYS A 372 -13.25 -4.97 4.71
N SER A 373 -13.56 -3.70 5.02
CA SER A 373 -14.34 -3.31 6.20
C SER A 373 -15.48 -2.37 5.83
N PRO A 374 -16.72 -2.66 6.27
CA PRO A 374 -17.86 -1.80 5.98
C PRO A 374 -17.69 -0.45 6.67
N ALA A 375 -18.31 0.62 6.15
CA ALA A 375 -18.46 1.89 6.88
C ALA A 375 -19.94 2.25 7.05
N PRO A 376 -20.61 1.67 8.07
CA PRO A 376 -22.00 1.99 8.39
C PRO A 376 -22.24 3.50 8.59
N LEU A 377 -21.28 4.21 9.20
CA LEU A 377 -21.35 5.67 9.42
C LEU A 377 -21.49 6.48 8.12
N LEU A 378 -21.07 5.94 6.98
CA LEU A 378 -21.20 6.60 5.68
C LEU A 378 -22.50 6.23 4.96
N SER A 379 -23.29 5.30 5.51
CA SER A 379 -24.58 4.90 4.95
C SER A 379 -25.62 5.99 5.22
N PRO A 380 -26.39 6.41 4.20
CA PRO A 380 -27.50 7.35 4.39
C PRO A 380 -28.66 6.73 5.17
N ASN A 381 -28.76 5.39 5.21
CA ASN A 381 -29.86 4.67 5.84
C ASN A 381 -29.65 4.42 7.35
N LEU A 382 -28.53 4.86 7.93
CA LEU A 382 -28.24 4.68 9.35
C LEU A 382 -29.11 5.62 10.20
N SER A 383 -29.77 5.10 11.24
CA SER A 383 -30.57 5.95 12.12
C SER A 383 -29.72 6.94 12.91
N HIS A 384 -30.28 8.10 13.27
CA HIS A 384 -29.57 9.11 14.07
C HIS A 384 -29.03 8.53 15.39
N ARG A 385 -29.83 7.73 16.10
CA ARG A 385 -29.41 7.08 17.36
C ARG A 385 -28.21 6.16 17.17
N GLU A 386 -28.20 5.33 16.13
CA GLU A 386 -27.07 4.43 15.85
C GLU A 386 -25.83 5.20 15.43
N ARG A 387 -26.01 6.28 14.66
CA ARG A 387 -24.94 7.20 14.28
C ARG A 387 -24.29 7.84 15.50
N ASP A 388 -25.08 8.45 16.38
CA ASP A 388 -24.59 9.09 17.60
C ASP A 388 -23.84 8.08 18.50
N GLN A 389 -24.36 6.85 18.59
CA GLN A 389 -23.71 5.78 19.33
C GLN A 389 -22.34 5.40 18.72
N MET A 390 -22.29 5.20 17.41
CA MET A 390 -21.04 4.85 16.71
C MET A 390 -20.01 5.99 16.75
N GLU A 391 -20.46 7.23 16.63
CA GLU A 391 -19.60 8.42 16.75
C GLU A 391 -19.05 8.56 18.18
N SER A 392 -19.88 8.33 19.20
CA SER A 392 -19.42 8.31 20.60
C SER A 392 -18.34 7.25 20.83
N THR A 393 -18.54 6.02 20.33
CA THR A 393 -17.55 4.94 20.42
C THR A 393 -16.26 5.28 19.67
N LEU A 394 -16.36 5.93 18.51
CA LEU A 394 -15.19 6.32 17.72
C LEU A 394 -14.39 7.45 18.38
N ASN A 395 -15.07 8.36 19.07
CA ASN A 395 -14.47 9.47 19.80
C ASN A 395 -13.71 9.00 21.05
N TYR A 396 -14.18 7.92 21.69
CA TYR A 396 -13.52 7.32 22.83
C TYR A 396 -14.01 5.88 23.08
N GLU A 397 -13.08 4.93 23.10
CA GLU A 397 -13.34 3.55 23.50
C GLU A 397 -12.36 3.17 24.61
N ASP A 398 -12.86 3.02 25.83
CA ASP A 398 -12.06 2.73 27.01
C ASP A 398 -11.19 1.48 26.81
N HIS A 399 -9.94 1.54 27.25
CA HIS A 399 -8.97 0.44 27.23
C HIS A 399 -8.58 -0.09 25.84
N CYS A 400 -8.95 0.60 24.74
CA CYS A 400 -8.44 0.32 23.41
C CYS A 400 -7.21 1.20 23.10
N PHE A 401 -6.06 0.71 22.70
CA PHE A 401 -5.62 -0.66 22.45
C PHE A 401 -4.79 -1.18 23.62
N SER A 402 -5.05 -2.39 24.12
CA SER A 402 -4.27 -2.98 25.21
C SER A 402 -3.10 -3.85 24.73
N GLY A 403 -1.91 -3.59 25.27
CA GLY A 403 -0.69 -4.37 25.04
C GLY A 403 0.30 -3.73 24.06
N HIS A 404 1.32 -4.49 23.64
CA HIS A 404 2.48 -3.94 22.91
C HIS A 404 2.14 -3.44 21.51
N ALA A 405 2.92 -2.44 21.07
CA ALA A 405 2.87 -1.88 19.73
C ALA A 405 2.97 -2.97 18.64
N THR A 406 2.21 -2.82 17.57
CA THR A 406 2.14 -3.79 16.46
C THR A 406 3.12 -3.46 15.33
N MET A 407 3.92 -2.40 15.43
CA MET A 407 4.86 -1.96 14.39
C MET A 407 5.73 -3.11 13.85
N HIS A 408 6.29 -3.94 14.74
CA HIS A 408 7.15 -5.08 14.38
C HIS A 408 6.40 -6.41 14.20
N ALA A 409 5.07 -6.40 14.20
CA ALA A 409 4.27 -7.61 14.02
C ALA A 409 4.17 -7.97 12.53
N GLU A 410 5.15 -8.73 12.01
CA GLU A 410 5.24 -9.09 10.59
C GLU A 410 3.99 -9.79 10.03
N ASN A 411 3.27 -10.53 10.87
CA ASN A 411 2.01 -11.19 10.50
C ASN A 411 0.85 -10.20 10.28
N LEU A 412 0.90 -9.02 10.89
CA LEU A 412 -0.08 -7.95 10.75
C LEU A 412 0.33 -6.97 9.63
N TRP A 413 1.63 -6.84 9.37
CA TRP A 413 2.21 -5.97 8.33
C TRP A 413 3.00 -6.77 7.28
N PRO A 414 2.35 -7.69 6.54
CA PRO A 414 3.05 -8.59 5.64
C PRO A 414 3.69 -7.84 4.46
N GLY A 415 4.96 -8.13 4.17
CA GLY A 415 5.68 -7.51 3.05
C GLY A 415 5.13 -7.89 1.66
N ARG A 416 4.36 -8.98 1.55
CA ARG A 416 3.72 -9.40 0.30
C ARG A 416 2.43 -10.18 0.57
N LEU A 417 1.41 -9.90 -0.23
CA LEU A 417 0.18 -10.69 -0.36
C LEU A 417 0.02 -11.03 -1.83
N SER A 418 -0.32 -12.29 -2.16
CA SER A 418 -0.39 -12.78 -3.53
C SER A 418 -1.81 -13.05 -4.03
N SER A 419 -2.82 -13.08 -3.15
CA SER A 419 -4.21 -13.33 -3.54
C SER A 419 -5.21 -12.55 -2.69
N VAL A 420 -6.42 -12.37 -3.23
CA VAL A 420 -7.55 -11.75 -2.51
C VAL A 420 -7.93 -12.56 -1.26
N GLN A 421 -7.79 -13.89 -1.30
CA GLN A 421 -8.06 -14.75 -0.14
C GLN A 421 -7.12 -14.44 1.03
N GLN A 422 -5.83 -14.22 0.76
CA GLN A 422 -4.87 -13.81 1.79
C GLN A 422 -5.21 -12.44 2.36
N ILE A 423 -5.70 -11.51 1.52
CA ILE A 423 -6.16 -10.20 1.99
C ILE A 423 -7.37 -10.32 2.92
N LEU A 424 -8.35 -11.16 2.56
CA LEU A 424 -9.52 -11.42 3.41
C LEU A 424 -9.12 -12.06 4.74
N GLN A 425 -8.20 -13.04 4.72
CA GLN A 425 -7.65 -13.66 5.93
C GLN A 425 -6.91 -12.64 6.81
N LEU A 426 -6.14 -11.73 6.21
CA LEU A 426 -5.47 -10.64 6.92
C LEU A 426 -6.50 -9.70 7.58
N SER A 427 -7.61 -9.40 6.91
CA SER A 427 -8.71 -8.60 7.47
C SER A 427 -9.32 -9.27 8.70
N ASP A 428 -9.55 -10.58 8.65
CA ASP A 428 -10.06 -11.34 9.79
C ASP A 428 -9.06 -11.38 10.95
N LEU A 429 -7.76 -11.54 10.65
CA LEU A 429 -6.69 -11.49 11.66
C LEU A 429 -6.60 -10.13 12.35
N TRP A 430 -6.69 -9.04 11.61
CA TRP A 430 -6.71 -7.68 12.16
C TRP A 430 -7.93 -7.44 13.05
N LYS A 431 -9.13 -7.79 12.57
CA LYS A 431 -10.36 -7.68 13.37
C LYS A 431 -10.26 -8.48 14.66
N LEU A 432 -9.78 -9.73 14.60
CA LEU A 432 -9.58 -10.57 15.77
C LEU A 432 -8.57 -9.95 16.75
N THR A 433 -7.44 -9.46 16.24
CA THR A 433 -6.39 -8.84 17.06
C THR A 433 -6.93 -7.63 17.81
N LEU A 434 -7.58 -6.70 17.11
CA LEU A 434 -8.17 -5.51 17.70
C LEU A 434 -9.23 -5.87 18.75
N GLN A 435 -10.11 -6.83 18.46
CA GLN A 435 -11.11 -7.31 19.41
C GLN A 435 -10.49 -7.91 20.68
N LYS A 436 -9.39 -8.67 20.54
CA LYS A 436 -8.69 -9.29 21.68
C LYS A 436 -7.89 -8.27 22.51
N ARG A 437 -7.60 -7.10 21.95
CA ARG A 437 -6.87 -6.00 22.60
C ARG A 437 -7.77 -4.82 22.98
N GLY A 438 -9.03 -5.09 23.34
CA GLY A 438 -9.95 -4.09 23.89
C GLY A 438 -10.73 -3.24 22.87
N CYS A 439 -10.37 -3.27 21.59
CA CYS A 439 -10.98 -2.41 20.56
C CYS A 439 -12.26 -2.99 19.93
N LYS A 440 -13.07 -3.72 20.73
CA LYS A 440 -14.28 -4.37 20.21
C LYS A 440 -15.33 -3.36 19.75
N GLY A 441 -15.51 -2.24 20.46
CA GLY A 441 -16.40 -1.16 20.02
C GLY A 441 -15.95 -0.55 18.70
N LEU A 442 -14.66 -0.21 18.57
CA LEU A 442 -14.10 0.33 17.33
C LEU A 442 -14.28 -0.62 16.13
N VAL A 443 -14.07 -1.92 16.31
CA VAL A 443 -14.28 -2.89 15.21
C VAL A 443 -15.74 -2.90 14.75
N LYS A 444 -16.72 -2.73 15.66
CA LYS A 444 -18.15 -2.65 15.31
C LYS A 444 -18.53 -1.37 14.56
N VAL A 445 -17.82 -0.26 14.80
CA VAL A 445 -18.00 0.99 14.03
C VAL A 445 -17.61 0.78 12.55
N GLY A 446 -16.81 -0.25 12.25
CA GLY A 446 -16.37 -0.60 10.91
C GLY A 446 -15.05 0.07 10.55
N ALA A 447 -14.88 0.43 9.29
CA ALA A 447 -13.58 0.88 8.77
C ALA A 447 -12.96 2.09 9.49
N PRO A 448 -13.73 3.14 9.90
CA PRO A 448 -13.14 4.23 10.69
C PRO A 448 -12.55 3.76 12.02
N GLY A 449 -13.26 2.87 12.73
CA GLY A 449 -12.79 2.34 14.01
C GLY A 449 -11.67 1.32 13.84
N ILE A 450 -11.69 0.49 12.80
CA ILE A 450 -10.57 -0.39 12.46
C ILE A 450 -9.31 0.42 12.18
N LEU A 451 -9.40 1.48 11.38
CA LEU A 451 -8.27 2.38 11.11
C LEU A 451 -7.73 3.02 12.39
N GLN A 452 -8.60 3.56 13.24
CA GLN A 452 -8.18 4.15 14.51
C GLN A 452 -7.52 3.12 15.42
N GLY A 453 -8.09 1.92 15.53
CA GLY A 453 -7.48 0.81 16.29
C GLY A 453 -6.11 0.41 15.72
N MET A 454 -5.95 0.39 14.40
CA MET A 454 -4.66 0.13 13.76
C MET A 454 -3.63 1.21 14.07
N VAL A 455 -4.00 2.50 13.98
CA VAL A 455 -3.11 3.64 14.31
C VAL A 455 -2.69 3.58 15.78
N LEU A 456 -3.63 3.35 16.70
CA LEU A 456 -3.34 3.18 18.13
C LEU A 456 -2.38 2.00 18.34
N SER A 457 -2.68 0.85 17.73
CA SER A 457 -1.85 -0.34 17.85
C SER A 457 -0.44 -0.14 17.28
N PHE A 458 -0.27 0.62 16.19
CA PHE A 458 1.00 0.79 15.52
C PHE A 458 2.01 1.54 16.42
N GLY A 459 1.57 2.65 17.03
CA GLY A 459 2.40 3.45 17.93
C GLY A 459 2.43 2.97 19.38
N GLY A 460 1.67 1.94 19.75
CA GLY A 460 1.52 1.55 21.16
C GLY A 460 0.74 2.60 21.96
N LEU A 461 -0.27 3.23 21.36
CA LEU A 461 -1.18 4.11 22.08
C LEU A 461 -2.35 3.33 22.68
N GLN A 462 -2.78 3.82 23.84
CA GLN A 462 -3.88 3.22 24.59
C GLN A 462 -4.79 4.31 25.17
N PHE A 463 -6.09 4.20 24.93
CA PHE A 463 -7.09 4.88 25.75
C PHE A 463 -7.20 4.18 27.08
N THR A 464 -7.19 4.96 28.16
CA THR A 464 -7.53 4.50 29.50
C THR A 464 -8.95 4.96 29.83
N GLU A 465 -9.31 5.11 31.11
CA GLU A 465 -10.60 5.72 31.46
C GLU A 465 -10.55 7.25 31.30
N ASN A 466 -9.40 7.88 31.59
CA ASN A 466 -9.30 9.34 31.71
C ASN A 466 -8.30 10.00 30.74
N HIS A 467 -7.41 9.23 30.09
CA HIS A 467 -6.37 9.80 29.23
C HIS A 467 -5.98 8.86 28.08
N LEU A 468 -5.44 9.44 27.02
CA LEU A 468 -4.68 8.73 25.97
C LEU A 468 -3.22 8.68 26.40
N GLN A 469 -2.61 7.49 26.39
CA GLN A 469 -1.19 7.31 26.68
C GLN A 469 -0.44 6.75 25.48
N PHE A 470 0.78 7.22 25.28
CA PHE A 470 1.72 6.69 24.29
C PHE A 470 2.76 5.81 24.99
N GLN A 471 2.62 4.50 24.83
CA GLN A 471 3.45 3.48 25.48
C GLN A 471 4.28 2.73 24.43
N ALA A 472 5.05 3.47 23.64
CA ALA A 472 6.05 2.88 22.76
C ALA A 472 7.23 2.34 23.56
N ASP A 473 7.83 1.28 23.05
CA ASP A 473 9.12 0.80 23.52
C ASP A 473 10.21 1.82 23.11
N PRO A 474 11.00 2.37 24.06
CA PRO A 474 12.06 3.32 23.77
C PRO A 474 13.00 2.85 22.66
N ASP A 475 13.30 1.55 22.60
CA ASP A 475 14.23 0.98 21.62
C ASP A 475 13.78 1.21 20.17
N VAL A 476 12.50 1.50 19.93
CA VAL A 476 11.91 1.66 18.60
C VAL A 476 11.93 3.12 18.11
N LEU A 477 12.22 4.08 18.99
CA LEU A 477 12.14 5.51 18.70
C LEU A 477 13.29 6.05 17.83
N HIS A 478 14.25 5.20 17.48
CA HIS A 478 15.26 5.49 16.45
C HIS A 478 14.63 5.64 15.04
N ASN A 479 13.43 5.09 14.84
CA ASN A 479 12.61 5.31 13.64
C ASN A 479 11.82 6.62 13.73
N SER A 480 11.58 7.26 12.58
CA SER A 480 10.70 8.43 12.48
C SER A 480 9.41 8.10 11.74
N TYR A 481 8.28 8.38 12.39
CA TYR A 481 6.94 8.12 11.86
C TYR A 481 5.92 9.11 12.43
N ALA A 482 4.78 9.25 11.78
CA ALA A 482 3.68 10.09 12.23
C ALA A 482 2.36 9.32 12.25
N LEU A 483 1.54 9.63 13.26
CA LEU A 483 0.22 9.07 13.51
C LEU A 483 -0.76 10.23 13.41
N HIS A 484 -1.62 10.16 12.40
CA HIS A 484 -2.49 11.26 12.01
C HIS A 484 -3.95 10.96 12.34
N GLY A 485 -4.68 11.97 12.78
CA GLY A 485 -6.13 11.95 12.93
C GLY A 485 -6.63 11.00 14.03
N ILE A 486 -5.90 10.88 15.14
CA ILE A 486 -6.35 10.10 16.29
C ILE A 486 -7.52 10.85 16.93
N ARG A 487 -8.71 10.26 16.86
CA ARG A 487 -9.90 10.85 17.50
C ARG A 487 -9.80 10.73 19.00
N TYR A 488 -9.92 11.85 19.68
CA TYR A 488 -9.96 11.91 21.13
C TYR A 488 -11.03 12.91 21.55
N LYS A 489 -12.16 12.40 22.03
CA LYS A 489 -13.38 13.19 22.23
C LYS A 489 -13.79 13.85 20.90
N ASN A 490 -13.91 15.17 20.84
CA ASN A 490 -14.36 15.88 19.63
C ASN A 490 -13.22 16.36 18.73
N ASP A 491 -11.97 16.19 19.15
CA ASP A 491 -10.81 16.71 18.43
C ASP A 491 -9.95 15.59 17.84
N HIS A 492 -9.08 15.95 16.90
CA HIS A 492 -8.10 15.05 16.31
C HIS A 492 -6.71 15.39 16.79
N ILE A 493 -5.98 14.38 17.27
CA ILE A 493 -4.59 14.49 17.70
C ILE A 493 -3.71 13.90 16.60
N ASN A 494 -2.67 14.63 16.22
CA ASN A 494 -1.55 14.10 15.44
C ASN A 494 -0.33 14.00 16.35
N LEU A 495 0.30 12.83 16.35
CA LEU A 495 1.51 12.54 17.11
C LEU A 495 2.58 12.06 16.14
N ALA A 496 3.75 12.69 16.13
CA ALA A 496 4.90 12.25 15.36
C ALA A 496 6.11 12.00 16.25
N VAL A 497 6.82 10.90 15.97
CA VAL A 497 8.14 10.61 16.51
C VAL A 497 9.15 11.03 15.45
N LEU A 498 10.02 11.97 15.79
CA LEU A 498 11.00 12.55 14.89
C LEU A 498 12.37 12.53 15.55
N ALA A 499 13.42 12.46 14.73
CA ALA A 499 14.80 12.60 15.20
C ALA A 499 15.30 14.03 14.90
N ASP A 500 16.03 14.61 15.85
CA ASP A 500 16.71 15.89 15.64
C ASP A 500 17.99 15.75 14.78
N THR A 501 18.76 16.82 14.66
CA THR A 501 20.02 16.81 13.89
C THR A 501 21.11 15.93 14.49
N GLU A 502 21.04 15.64 15.80
CA GLU A 502 21.95 14.77 16.53
C GLU A 502 21.48 13.31 16.51
N GLY A 503 20.27 13.05 16.02
CA GLY A 503 19.64 11.72 15.99
C GLY A 503 18.82 11.40 17.23
N LYS A 504 18.61 12.37 18.15
CA LYS A 504 17.82 12.15 19.37
C LYS A 504 16.33 12.22 19.06
N PRO A 505 15.52 11.29 19.58
CA PRO A 505 14.10 11.29 19.33
C PRO A 505 13.39 12.38 20.17
N TYR A 506 12.41 13.04 19.55
CA TYR A 506 11.47 13.94 20.20
C TYR A 506 10.05 13.67 19.69
N LEU A 507 9.06 14.02 20.51
CA LEU A 507 7.66 13.88 20.16
C LEU A 507 7.11 15.22 19.70
N HIS A 508 6.39 15.22 18.58
CA HIS A 508 5.66 16.38 18.06
C HIS A 508 4.17 16.10 18.11
N VAL A 509 3.42 16.97 18.80
CA VAL A 509 1.98 16.79 19.04
C VAL A 509 1.23 18.02 18.53
N SER A 510 0.20 17.80 17.73
CA SER A 510 -0.70 18.88 17.28
C SER A 510 -2.15 18.46 17.38
N VAL A 511 -3.03 19.44 17.58
CA VAL A 511 -4.47 19.23 17.71
C VAL A 511 -5.17 19.93 16.55
N GLU A 512 -5.98 19.20 15.80
CA GLU A 512 -6.93 19.75 14.84
C GLU A 512 -8.32 19.75 15.49
N SER A 513 -8.83 20.94 15.83
CA SER A 513 -10.12 21.04 16.49
C SER A 513 -11.28 20.88 15.51
N ARG A 514 -12.26 20.05 15.87
CA ARG A 514 -13.47 19.81 15.07
C ARG A 514 -14.71 20.11 15.90
N GLY A 515 -15.07 21.38 15.98
CA GLY A 515 -16.29 21.84 16.63
C GLY A 515 -16.01 22.80 17.78
N GLN A 516 -16.64 22.57 18.93
CA GLN A 516 -16.35 23.38 20.12
C GLN A 516 -14.99 22.95 20.70
N PRO A 517 -14.03 23.88 20.82
CA PRO A 517 -12.69 23.56 21.27
C PRO A 517 -12.72 23.09 22.72
N VAL A 518 -12.32 21.84 22.96
CA VAL A 518 -12.09 21.32 24.30
C VAL A 518 -10.61 21.54 24.63
N LYS A 519 -10.34 21.97 25.86
CA LYS A 519 -8.95 22.08 26.31
C LYS A 519 -8.36 20.69 26.49
N ILE A 520 -7.25 20.45 25.80
CA ILE A 520 -6.50 19.20 25.88
C ILE A 520 -5.16 19.54 26.49
N TYR A 521 -4.72 18.76 27.46
CA TYR A 521 -3.45 18.91 28.15
C TYR A 521 -2.57 17.69 27.91
N ALA A 522 -1.26 17.87 27.96
CA ALA A 522 -0.30 16.77 27.87
C ALA A 522 0.86 16.93 28.85
N CYS A 523 1.40 15.79 29.30
CA CYS A 523 2.64 15.73 30.07
C CYS A 523 3.54 14.58 29.62
N GLU A 524 4.86 14.81 29.76
CA GLU A 524 5.91 13.84 29.45
C GLU A 524 5.89 12.65 30.42
N ALA A 525 6.76 11.67 30.18
CA ALA A 525 6.91 10.49 31.03
C ALA A 525 7.04 10.84 32.52
N GLY A 526 6.20 10.24 33.35
CA GLY A 526 6.14 10.50 34.79
C GLY A 526 5.48 11.82 35.22
N CYS A 527 5.07 12.68 34.28
CA CYS A 527 4.42 13.98 34.53
C CYS A 527 5.11 14.81 35.64
N LEU A 528 6.45 14.89 35.57
CA LEU A 528 7.25 15.69 36.51
C LEU A 528 6.95 17.18 36.42
N HIS A 529 6.82 17.69 35.19
CA HIS A 529 6.51 19.07 34.88
C HIS A 529 5.00 19.29 34.82
N GLU A 530 4.56 20.53 35.00
CA GLU A 530 3.15 20.89 34.88
C GLU A 530 2.63 20.53 33.47
N PRO A 531 1.42 19.94 33.36
CA PRO A 531 0.84 19.62 32.06
C PRO A 531 0.66 20.87 31.20
N VAL A 532 0.98 20.75 29.92
CA VAL A 532 0.92 21.84 28.94
C VAL A 532 -0.40 21.76 28.16
N GLU A 533 -1.08 22.90 27.99
CA GLU A 533 -2.28 23.00 27.13
C GLU A 533 -1.87 22.85 25.65
N LEU A 534 -2.33 21.79 25.01
CA LEU A 534 -2.15 21.55 23.58
C LEU A 534 -3.04 22.51 22.79
N THR A 535 -2.42 23.28 21.91
CA THR A 535 -3.10 24.27 21.07
C THR A 535 -3.12 23.83 19.61
N ALA A 536 -4.13 24.28 18.86
CA ALA A 536 -4.19 24.13 17.39
C ALA A 536 -3.19 25.02 16.63
N ALA A 537 -2.07 25.38 17.27
CA ALA A 537 -1.02 26.18 16.66
C ALA A 537 -0.34 25.38 15.53
N LEU A 538 -0.05 26.05 14.41
CA LEU A 538 0.59 25.47 13.23
C LEU A 538 1.91 24.73 13.53
N GLN A 539 2.65 25.18 14.54
CA GLN A 539 3.94 24.59 14.93
C GLN A 539 3.79 23.36 15.84
N GLY A 540 2.60 23.09 16.40
CA GLY A 540 2.40 22.06 17.40
C GLY A 540 3.22 22.27 18.68
N HIS A 541 3.28 21.24 19.51
CA HIS A 541 4.03 21.19 20.77
C HIS A 541 5.09 20.10 20.67
N THR A 542 6.29 20.37 21.18
CA THR A 542 7.41 19.43 21.18
C THR A 542 7.74 18.96 22.58
N PHE A 543 7.87 17.66 22.76
CA PHE A 543 8.24 17.02 24.03
C PHE A 543 9.52 16.22 23.87
N SER A 544 10.37 16.28 24.89
CA SER A 544 11.58 15.48 24.95
C SER A 544 11.23 14.04 25.33
N VAL A 545 11.93 13.06 24.75
CA VAL A 545 11.71 11.65 25.10
C VAL A 545 12.45 11.33 26.40
N MET A 546 11.68 11.14 27.46
CA MET A 546 12.15 10.71 28.77
C MET A 546 11.68 9.28 29.05
N VAL A 547 12.52 8.46 29.68
CA VAL A 547 12.22 7.05 30.00
C VAL A 547 12.28 6.83 31.51
N THR A 548 11.24 6.23 32.07
CA THR A 548 11.13 5.99 33.51
C THR A 548 11.59 4.58 33.90
N GLN A 549 11.96 4.38 35.16
CA GLN A 549 12.25 3.06 35.75
C GLN A 549 11.32 2.79 36.95
N PRO A 550 10.42 1.78 36.90
CA PRO A 550 10.09 0.93 35.74
C PRO A 550 9.47 1.73 34.58
N ILE A 551 9.45 1.14 33.38
CA ILE A 551 8.97 1.81 32.16
C ILE A 551 7.47 2.11 32.28
N THR A 552 7.12 3.38 32.14
CA THR A 552 5.76 3.90 32.06
C THR A 552 5.57 4.58 30.69
N PRO A 553 4.32 4.92 30.29
CA PRO A 553 4.08 5.68 29.07
C PRO A 553 4.93 6.95 28.94
N LEU A 554 5.34 7.25 27.71
CA LEU A 554 6.24 8.34 27.36
C LEU A 554 5.52 9.69 27.25
N LEU A 555 4.21 9.66 26.99
CA LEU A 555 3.36 10.84 26.88
C LEU A 555 1.94 10.50 27.37
N TYR A 556 1.34 11.41 28.10
CA TYR A 556 -0.04 11.35 28.58
C TYR A 556 -0.81 12.54 28.03
N ILE A 557 -2.02 12.32 27.51
CA ILE A 557 -2.89 13.36 26.95
C ILE A 557 -4.29 13.23 27.57
N SER A 558 -4.82 14.28 28.17
CA SER A 558 -6.16 14.28 28.79
C SER A 558 -6.90 15.61 28.61
N THR A 559 -8.22 15.58 28.67
CA THR A 559 -9.03 16.80 28.84
C THR A 559 -9.09 17.29 30.29
N ASP A 560 -8.67 16.45 31.26
CA ASP A 560 -8.68 16.76 32.68
C ASP A 560 -7.26 17.10 33.17
N LEU A 561 -7.05 18.39 33.46
CA LEU A 561 -5.78 18.89 33.99
C LEU A 561 -5.49 18.31 35.38
N THR A 562 -6.50 18.18 36.24
CA THR A 562 -6.33 17.70 37.62
C THR A 562 -5.92 16.23 37.64
N HIS A 563 -6.52 15.42 36.77
CA HIS A 563 -6.11 14.02 36.59
C HIS A 563 -4.63 13.89 36.20
N LEU A 564 -4.13 14.70 35.25
CA LEU A 564 -2.71 14.67 34.87
C LEU A 564 -1.78 15.14 35.99
N GLN A 565 -2.20 16.11 36.81
CA GLN A 565 -1.45 16.55 37.99
C GLN A 565 -1.40 15.44 39.06
N ASP A 566 -2.49 14.71 39.25
CA ASP A 566 -2.58 13.61 40.22
C ASP A 566 -1.78 12.37 39.80
N LEU A 567 -1.57 12.15 38.50
CA LEU A 567 -0.72 11.06 38.00
C LEU A 567 0.69 11.11 38.60
N ARG A 568 1.25 12.31 38.79
CA ARG A 568 2.56 12.50 39.42
C ARG A 568 2.64 11.85 40.80
N HIS A 569 1.55 11.85 41.56
CA HIS A 569 1.50 11.32 42.92
C HIS A 569 1.21 9.83 42.99
N THR A 570 0.70 9.25 41.91
CA THR A 570 0.33 7.83 41.84
C THR A 570 1.37 6.98 41.12
N LEU A 571 2.27 7.59 40.34
CA LEU A 571 3.36 6.89 39.66
C LEU A 571 4.53 6.62 40.61
N HIS A 572 4.77 5.33 40.90
CA HIS A 572 5.89 4.87 41.70
C HIS A 572 7.16 4.71 40.84
N LEU A 573 7.95 5.78 40.74
CA LEU A 573 9.15 5.82 39.90
C LEU A 573 10.43 5.82 40.74
N LYS A 574 11.45 5.08 40.29
CA LYS A 574 12.79 5.09 40.88
C LYS A 574 13.68 6.17 40.26
N ALA A 575 13.62 6.30 38.93
CA ALA A 575 14.42 7.24 38.16
C ALA A 575 13.71 7.60 36.85
N ILE A 576 14.06 8.75 36.29
CA ILE A 576 13.65 9.22 34.97
C ILE A 576 14.93 9.65 34.26
N LEU A 577 15.19 9.05 33.11
CA LEU A 577 16.42 9.24 32.33
C LEU A 577 16.06 9.82 30.97
N ALA A 578 16.97 10.60 30.39
CA ALA A 578 16.86 10.95 28.98
C ALA A 578 17.00 9.68 28.12
N HIS A 579 16.40 9.68 26.92
CA HIS A 579 16.45 8.52 26.02
C HIS A 579 17.87 7.98 25.80
N ASP A 580 18.85 8.84 25.50
CA ASP A 580 20.23 8.42 25.25
C ASP A 580 20.90 7.77 26.46
N GLU A 581 20.62 8.28 27.66
CA GLU A 581 21.13 7.72 28.92
C GLU A 581 20.52 6.35 29.19
N HIS A 582 19.23 6.18 28.89
CA HIS A 582 18.55 4.89 28.97
C HIS A 582 19.17 3.87 28.00
N MET A 583 19.36 4.25 26.74
CA MET A 583 19.99 3.39 25.73
C MET A 583 21.43 3.01 26.13
N ALA A 584 22.20 3.97 26.67
CA ALA A 584 23.56 3.71 27.14
C ALA A 584 23.63 2.76 28.35
N GLN A 585 22.60 2.73 29.19
CA GLN A 585 22.51 1.77 30.30
C GLN A 585 22.10 0.36 29.84
N GLN A 586 21.22 0.27 28.84
CA GLN A 586 20.73 -1.00 28.31
C GLN A 586 21.79 -1.71 27.47
N ASP A 587 22.50 -0.96 26.61
CA ASP A 587 23.62 -1.44 25.80
C ASP A 587 24.91 -0.66 26.12
N PRO A 588 25.59 -0.95 27.25
CA PRO A 588 26.80 -0.21 27.67
C PRO A 588 28.03 -0.46 26.78
N GLY A 589 27.87 -1.20 25.68
CA GLY A 589 28.97 -1.63 24.82
C GLY A 589 29.91 -2.63 25.51
N LEU A 590 30.95 -3.05 24.77
CA LEU A 590 31.96 -3.94 25.33
C LEU A 590 32.90 -3.15 26.28
N PRO A 591 33.23 -3.68 27.47
CA PRO A 591 34.08 -2.99 28.43
C PRO A 591 35.42 -2.58 27.84
N PHE A 592 35.99 -1.48 28.33
CA PHE A 592 37.34 -1.04 27.93
C PHE A 592 38.39 -2.16 28.05
N LEU A 593 38.29 -3.01 29.07
CA LEU A 593 39.18 -4.16 29.28
C LEU A 593 39.11 -5.19 28.15
N PHE A 594 37.95 -5.39 27.52
CA PHE A 594 37.80 -6.28 26.37
C PHE A 594 38.63 -5.75 25.18
N TRP A 595 38.48 -4.47 24.85
CA TRP A 595 39.24 -3.84 23.77
C TRP A 595 40.74 -3.82 24.05
N PHE A 596 41.11 -3.56 25.30
CA PHE A 596 42.51 -3.65 25.74
C PHE A 596 43.07 -5.07 25.56
N SER A 597 42.31 -6.10 25.92
CA SER A 597 42.70 -7.50 25.72
C SER A 597 42.87 -7.86 24.24
N VAL A 598 41.92 -7.48 23.39
CA VAL A 598 42.00 -7.70 21.93
C VAL A 598 43.21 -6.99 21.33
N ALA A 599 43.43 -5.72 21.67
CA ALA A 599 44.59 -4.96 21.21
C ALA A 599 45.92 -5.60 21.66
N SER A 600 45.99 -6.07 22.91
CA SER A 600 47.15 -6.77 23.46
C SER A 600 47.42 -8.09 22.73
N LEU A 601 46.39 -8.90 22.49
CA LEU A 601 46.51 -10.17 21.76
C LEU A 601 46.99 -9.95 20.32
N ILE A 602 46.41 -8.98 19.63
CA ILE A 602 46.86 -8.58 18.28
C ILE A 602 48.35 -8.19 18.33
N THR A 603 48.75 -7.37 19.30
CA THR A 603 50.14 -6.93 19.44
C THR A 603 51.09 -8.11 19.68
N LEU A 604 50.77 -8.99 20.63
CA LEU A 604 51.57 -10.18 20.94
C LEU A 604 51.68 -11.13 19.75
N PHE A 605 50.58 -11.33 19.01
CA PHE A 605 50.58 -12.14 17.80
C PHE A 605 51.53 -11.56 16.74
N HIS A 606 51.47 -10.26 16.49
CA HIS A 606 52.36 -9.61 15.53
C HIS A 606 53.83 -9.65 15.96
N LEU A 607 54.11 -9.51 17.27
CA LEU A 607 55.47 -9.69 17.81
C LEU A 607 55.97 -11.12 17.64
N PHE A 608 55.11 -12.12 17.82
CA PHE A 608 55.46 -13.53 17.60
C PHE A 608 55.72 -13.81 16.11
N LEU A 609 54.89 -13.26 15.24
CA LEU A 609 55.02 -13.41 13.78
C LEU A 609 56.31 -12.73 13.27
N PHE A 610 56.62 -11.54 13.80
CA PHE A 610 57.91 -10.87 13.55
C PHE A 610 59.09 -11.70 14.04
N LYS A 611 58.98 -12.30 15.24
CA LYS A 611 60.01 -13.19 15.79
C LYS A 611 60.23 -14.44 14.93
N LEU A 612 59.15 -15.05 14.42
CA LEU A 612 59.25 -16.19 13.50
C LEU A 612 59.94 -15.81 12.18
N ILE A 613 59.50 -14.73 11.54
CA ILE A 613 60.13 -14.23 10.30
C ILE A 613 61.61 -13.89 10.56
N TYR A 614 61.92 -13.20 11.66
CA TYR A 614 63.29 -12.84 12.01
C TYR A 614 64.16 -14.07 12.24
N ASN A 615 63.65 -15.09 12.95
CA ASN A 615 64.40 -16.33 13.17
C ASN A 615 64.62 -17.14 11.88
N GLU A 616 63.70 -17.07 10.92
CA GLU A 616 63.82 -17.81 9.67
C GLU A 616 64.73 -17.12 8.63
N TYR A 617 64.73 -15.78 8.59
CA TYR A 617 65.56 -15.01 7.64
C TYR A 617 66.89 -14.49 8.23
N CYS A 618 66.98 -14.31 9.54
CA CYS A 618 68.14 -13.71 10.23
C CYS A 618 68.66 -14.56 11.41
N GLY A 619 68.07 -15.72 11.68
CA GLY A 619 68.53 -16.63 12.73
C GLY A 619 69.75 -17.48 12.32
N PRO A 620 70.51 -18.00 13.30
CA PRO A 620 71.70 -18.82 13.07
C PRO A 620 71.29 -20.20 12.52
N GLY A 621 71.07 -20.25 11.20
CA GLY A 621 70.57 -21.42 10.47
C GLY A 621 69.97 -21.10 9.09
N ALA A 622 69.76 -19.82 8.75
CA ALA A 622 69.22 -19.41 7.45
C ALA A 622 70.20 -19.74 6.29
N LYS A 623 69.80 -20.67 5.41
CA LYS A 623 70.55 -21.06 4.20
C LYS A 623 70.56 -19.92 3.17
N PRO A 624 71.71 -19.55 2.59
CA PRO A 624 71.79 -18.49 1.58
C PRO A 624 71.27 -18.99 0.24
N PHE A 625 69.97 -18.83 -0.03
CA PHE A 625 69.37 -19.12 -1.34
C PHE A 625 69.37 -17.88 -2.24
N PHE A 626 70.55 -17.33 -2.57
CA PHE A 626 70.77 -16.56 -3.81
C PHE A 626 72.27 -16.53 -4.12
N ARG A 627 72.76 -17.58 -4.80
CA ARG A 627 74.02 -17.52 -5.56
C ARG A 627 73.81 -18.18 -6.92
N SER A 628 73.24 -17.43 -7.86
CA SER A 628 73.31 -17.77 -9.29
C SER A 628 74.50 -17.04 -9.91
N LYS A 629 75.52 -17.83 -10.23
CA LYS A 629 76.58 -17.68 -11.25
C LYS A 629 77.19 -16.29 -11.52
N VAL A 630 78.52 -16.25 -11.36
CA VAL A 630 79.39 -16.35 -12.56
C VAL A 630 79.64 -17.84 -12.80
#